data_AF-A0AA38WZV1-F1
#
_entry.id   AF-A0AA38WZV1-F1
#
_cell.length_a   1.000
_cell.length_b   1.000
_cell.length_c   1.000
_cell.angle_alpha   90.00
_cell.angle_beta   90.00
_cell.angle_gamma   90.00
#
_symmetry.space_group_name_H-M   'P 1'
#
loop_
_entity.id
_entity.type
_entity.pdbx_description
1 polymer ?
#
loop_
_entity_poly.entity_id
_entity_poly.type
_entity_poly.pdbx_seq_one_letter_code
_entity_poly.pdbx_strand_id
1 'polypeptide(L)'
;MRSFVLEVARPLRRAAKSATPQRYFTTSPSCALDQRRAAGKIQIKTIDDKIAEFPLNEKIAALKVKVKTPEGKLSEPEWLDQLLDSIDRSTQYVLQINKPEDGQMPIVQTISRMELIQRINRSENLLRNQRRSEKEKKPKQLELNWAISTNDLQLKMKQMHEFLQKGKKVELLLANKRHQRKASEEEAQALLKTVREKIDEAGASETAPMEGAVLKQAILTVKMRGT
;
A
#
# COMPACT_ATOMS: atom_id res chain seq x y z
N MET A 1 13.08 -25.01 100.47
CA MET A 1 12.10 -25.91 101.14
C MET A 1 11.08 -26.36 100.11
N ARG A 2 10.73 -27.64 100.18
CA ARG A 2 9.79 -28.37 99.32
C ARG A 2 8.37 -27.81 99.34
N SER A 3 7.60 -28.35 98.38
CA SER A 3 6.13 -28.55 98.38
C SER A 3 5.39 -27.42 97.63
N PHE A 4 4.38 -27.64 96.77
CA PHE A 4 3.30 -28.63 96.79
C PHE A 4 2.71 -28.86 95.38
N VAL A 5 2.04 -29.99 95.21
CA VAL A 5 1.30 -30.49 94.04
C VAL A 5 -0.10 -29.85 93.94
N LEU A 6 -0.72 -29.87 92.75
CA LEU A 6 -2.17 -29.97 92.38
C LEU A 6 -2.43 -29.08 91.14
N GLU A 7 -3.32 -29.34 90.18
CA GLU A 7 -4.13 -30.48 89.77
C GLU A 7 -4.80 -30.07 88.42
N VAL A 8 -5.01 -31.03 87.52
CA VAL A 8 -6.07 -31.17 86.48
C VAL A 8 -6.61 -29.94 85.74
N ALA A 9 -6.54 -29.99 84.40
CA ALA A 9 -7.73 -30.12 83.52
C ALA A 9 -7.36 -30.04 82.04
N ARG A 10 -7.72 -31.08 81.27
CA ARG A 10 -7.81 -31.01 79.80
C ARG A 10 -9.20 -30.50 79.43
N PRO A 11 -9.31 -29.76 78.32
CA PRO A 11 -10.41 -30.03 77.41
C PRO A 11 -9.93 -30.31 75.99
N LEU A 12 -10.57 -31.31 75.40
CA LEU A 12 -10.49 -31.75 74.01
C LEU A 12 -10.77 -30.58 73.06
N ARG A 13 -9.82 -30.23 72.19
CA ARG A 13 -10.11 -29.46 70.98
C ARG A 13 -9.96 -30.33 69.74
N ARG A 14 -11.11 -30.54 69.11
CA ARG A 14 -11.33 -31.19 67.82
C ARG A 14 -10.35 -30.66 66.76
N ALA A 15 -9.69 -31.58 66.06
CA ALA A 15 -8.97 -31.27 64.83
C ALA A 15 -9.96 -30.82 63.75
N ALA A 16 -9.88 -29.56 63.35
CA ALA A 16 -10.56 -29.06 62.14
C ALA A 16 -9.73 -29.47 60.93
N LYS A 17 -10.34 -30.25 60.03
CA LYS A 17 -9.76 -30.66 58.75
C LYS A 17 -9.60 -29.41 57.87
N SER A 18 -8.37 -29.13 57.45
CA SER A 18 -8.06 -28.10 56.46
C SER A 18 -8.63 -28.50 55.09
N ALA A 19 -9.66 -27.80 54.63
CA ALA A 19 -10.14 -27.91 53.26
C ALA A 19 -9.15 -27.17 52.33
N THR A 20 -8.42 -27.91 51.51
CA THR A 20 -7.67 -27.37 50.38
C THR A 20 -8.65 -26.93 49.29
N PRO A 21 -8.57 -25.71 48.74
CA PRO A 21 -9.38 -25.36 47.60
C PRO A 21 -8.81 -26.07 46.36
N GLN A 22 -9.60 -27.00 45.80
CA GLN A 22 -9.36 -27.53 44.47
C GLN A 22 -9.35 -26.37 43.48
N ARG A 23 -8.18 -26.11 42.87
CA ARG A 23 -8.09 -25.22 41.72
C ARG A 23 -8.74 -25.93 40.53
N TYR A 24 -9.98 -25.57 40.24
CA TYR A 24 -10.61 -25.93 38.98
C TYR A 24 -9.92 -25.13 37.87
N PHE A 25 -9.12 -25.80 37.04
CA PHE A 25 -8.71 -25.22 35.77
C PHE A 25 -9.96 -25.08 34.89
N THR A 26 -10.52 -23.87 34.85
CA THR A 26 -11.51 -23.53 33.83
C THR A 26 -10.77 -23.37 32.50
N THR A 27 -10.78 -24.41 31.68
CA THR A 27 -10.49 -24.31 30.26
C THR A 27 -11.65 -23.57 29.59
N SER A 28 -11.72 -22.26 29.81
CA SER A 28 -12.44 -21.37 28.92
C SER A 28 -11.51 -21.17 27.72
N PRO A 29 -11.87 -21.60 26.50
CA PRO A 29 -11.22 -21.04 25.34
C PRO A 29 -11.75 -19.61 25.27
N SER A 30 -11.08 -18.67 25.94
CA SER A 30 -11.19 -17.29 25.51
C SER A 30 -10.64 -17.32 24.09
N CYS A 31 -11.54 -17.35 23.10
CA CYS A 31 -11.21 -16.97 21.74
C CYS A 31 -10.48 -15.65 21.89
N ALA A 32 -9.15 -15.71 21.81
CA ALA A 32 -8.36 -14.53 21.59
C ALA A 32 -8.95 -13.99 20.28
N LEU A 33 -9.76 -12.95 20.40
CA LEU A 33 -10.11 -12.09 19.28
C LEU A 33 -8.75 -11.65 18.76
N ASP A 34 -8.30 -12.37 17.75
CA ASP A 34 -7.14 -12.05 16.95
C ASP A 34 -7.44 -10.63 16.50
N GLN A 35 -6.79 -9.65 17.15
CA GLN A 35 -6.75 -8.26 16.70
C GLN A 35 -5.89 -8.25 15.43
N ARG A 36 -6.28 -9.05 14.43
CA ARG A 36 -5.96 -8.81 13.04
C ARG A 36 -6.50 -7.42 12.80
N ARG A 37 -5.55 -6.48 12.72
CA ARG A 37 -5.71 -5.12 12.20
C ARG A 37 -6.99 -5.08 11.39
N ALA A 38 -7.97 -4.30 11.84
CA ALA A 38 -9.20 -4.05 11.10
C ALA A 38 -8.81 -3.44 9.75
N ALA A 39 -8.45 -4.29 8.79
CA ALA A 39 -8.29 -3.94 7.41
C ALA A 39 -9.67 -3.39 7.03
N GLY A 40 -9.72 -2.09 6.72
CA GLY A 40 -10.97 -1.40 6.42
C GLY A 40 -11.81 -2.25 5.46
N LYS A 41 -13.13 -2.24 5.67
CA LYS A 41 -14.09 -3.06 4.92
C LYS A 41 -13.76 -2.96 3.42
N ILE A 42 -13.29 -4.07 2.82
CA ILE A 42 -13.00 -4.13 1.39
C ILE A 42 -14.34 -3.99 0.67
N GLN A 43 -14.61 -2.84 0.08
CA GLN A 43 -15.79 -2.63 -0.75
C GLN A 43 -15.53 -3.22 -2.13
N ILE A 44 -16.16 -4.36 -2.41
CA ILE A 44 -16.12 -4.98 -3.74
C ILE A 44 -17.11 -4.19 -4.60
N LYS A 45 -16.60 -3.36 -5.52
CA LYS A 45 -17.43 -2.66 -6.51
C LYS A 45 -17.89 -3.65 -7.57
N THR A 46 -19.20 -3.78 -7.76
CA THR A 46 -19.80 -4.60 -8.82
C THR A 46 -19.65 -3.91 -10.18
N ILE A 47 -19.81 -4.66 -11.27
CA ILE A 47 -19.81 -4.09 -12.63
C ILE A 47 -20.93 -3.04 -12.76
N ASP A 48 -22.11 -3.31 -12.21
CA ASP A 48 -23.24 -2.39 -12.29
C ASP A 48 -22.99 -1.09 -11.50
N ASP A 49 -22.28 -1.15 -10.37
CA ASP A 49 -21.83 0.05 -9.64
C ASP A 49 -20.90 0.91 -10.50
N LYS A 50 -19.98 0.27 -11.24
CA LYS A 50 -19.07 0.95 -12.16
C LYS A 50 -19.80 1.55 -13.36
N ILE A 51 -20.84 0.87 -13.87
CA ILE A 51 -21.71 1.40 -14.93
C ILE A 51 -22.46 2.64 -14.43
N ALA A 52 -22.92 2.62 -13.18
CA ALA A 52 -23.65 3.74 -12.57
C ALA A 52 -22.81 5.02 -12.39
N GLU A 53 -21.46 4.93 -12.42
CA GLU A 53 -20.57 6.09 -12.37
C GLU A 53 -20.59 6.93 -13.67
N PHE A 54 -21.07 6.37 -14.78
CA PHE A 54 -21.14 7.09 -16.06
C PHE A 54 -22.43 7.93 -16.18
N PRO A 55 -22.36 9.11 -16.83
CA PRO A 55 -23.56 9.87 -17.24
C PRO A 55 -24.26 9.14 -18.40
N LEU A 56 -25.20 8.26 -18.04
CA LEU A 56 -25.98 7.44 -18.96
C LEU A 56 -27.44 7.89 -18.98
N ASN A 57 -28.06 7.82 -20.16
CA ASN A 57 -29.50 8.00 -20.37
C ASN A 57 -30.04 9.26 -19.64
N GLU A 58 -30.97 9.09 -18.69
CA GLU A 58 -31.63 10.17 -17.95
C GLU A 58 -30.69 10.93 -17.00
N LYS A 59 -29.48 10.40 -16.73
CA LYS A 59 -28.46 11.14 -15.97
C LYS A 59 -27.83 12.28 -16.78
N ILE A 60 -28.06 12.32 -18.09
CA ILE A 60 -27.61 13.40 -18.96
C ILE A 60 -28.55 14.59 -18.77
N ALA A 61 -28.07 15.64 -18.10
CA ALA A 61 -28.90 16.80 -17.71
C ALA A 61 -29.32 17.73 -18.88
N ALA A 62 -28.97 17.40 -20.12
CA ALA A 62 -29.17 18.27 -21.28
C ALA A 62 -30.39 17.88 -22.11
N LEU A 63 -31.12 18.90 -22.59
CA LEU A 63 -32.31 18.70 -23.43
C LEU A 63 -31.95 18.31 -24.88
N LYS A 64 -30.90 18.92 -25.43
CA LYS A 64 -30.42 18.68 -26.79
C LYS A 64 -29.00 18.12 -26.77
N VAL A 65 -28.76 17.12 -27.61
CA VAL A 65 -27.51 16.38 -27.68
C VAL A 65 -27.06 16.22 -29.13
N LYS A 66 -25.75 16.06 -29.37
CA LYS A 66 -25.21 15.66 -30.68
C LYS A 66 -24.81 14.20 -30.63
N VAL A 67 -25.36 13.37 -31.52
CA VAL A 67 -25.06 11.95 -31.56
C VAL A 67 -23.79 11.72 -32.36
N LYS A 68 -22.87 10.94 -31.79
CA LYS A 68 -21.68 10.46 -32.49
C LYS A 68 -22.03 9.16 -33.20
N THR A 69 -22.10 9.22 -34.52
CA THR A 69 -22.25 8.04 -35.39
C THR A 69 -21.04 7.11 -35.23
N PRO A 70 -21.17 5.78 -35.42
CA PRO A 70 -20.02 4.86 -35.45
C PRO A 70 -18.92 5.27 -36.44
N GLU A 71 -19.26 6.02 -37.50
CA GLU A 71 -18.31 6.61 -38.46
C GLU A 71 -17.44 7.74 -37.87
N GLY A 72 -17.73 8.20 -36.65
CA GLY A 72 -17.03 9.29 -35.99
C GLY A 72 -17.52 10.70 -36.37
N LYS A 73 -18.55 10.81 -37.21
CA LYS A 73 -19.21 12.08 -37.53
C LYS A 73 -20.20 12.47 -36.42
N LEU A 74 -20.40 13.77 -36.26
CA LEU A 74 -21.37 14.35 -35.33
C LEU A 74 -22.66 14.67 -36.10
N SER A 75 -23.79 14.19 -35.59
CA SER A 75 -25.11 14.52 -36.11
C SER A 75 -25.49 15.97 -35.81
N GLU A 76 -26.60 16.41 -36.41
CA GLU A 76 -27.29 17.61 -35.98
C GLU A 76 -27.80 17.47 -34.53
N PRO A 77 -28.06 18.59 -33.83
CA PRO A 77 -28.61 18.56 -32.48
C PRO A 77 -30.01 17.93 -32.46
N GLU A 78 -30.13 16.81 -31.75
CA GLU A 78 -31.39 16.08 -31.55
C GLU A 78 -31.85 16.20 -30.10
N TRP A 79 -33.16 16.01 -29.87
CA TRP A 79 -33.71 15.96 -28.51
C TRP A 79 -33.33 14.66 -27.83
N LEU A 80 -32.84 14.74 -26.58
CA LEU A 80 -32.42 13.56 -25.83
C LEU A 80 -33.57 12.57 -25.65
N ASP A 81 -34.77 13.05 -25.34
CA ASP A 81 -35.94 12.20 -25.13
C ASP A 81 -36.29 11.40 -26.39
N GLN A 82 -36.29 12.07 -27.55
CA GLN A 82 -36.54 11.41 -28.84
C GLN A 82 -35.49 10.35 -29.15
N LEU A 83 -34.22 10.61 -28.81
CA LEU A 83 -33.14 9.62 -28.94
C LEU A 83 -33.35 8.44 -27.99
N LEU A 84 -33.71 8.68 -26.72
CA LEU A 84 -33.96 7.65 -25.72
C LEU A 84 -35.18 6.77 -26.02
N ASP A 85 -36.16 7.33 -26.74
CA ASP A 85 -37.34 6.60 -27.21
C ASP A 85 -37.05 5.76 -28.46
N SER A 86 -36.06 6.15 -29.26
CA SER A 86 -35.66 5.41 -30.46
C SER A 86 -34.85 4.14 -30.18
N ILE A 87 -34.20 4.06 -29.01
CA ILE A 87 -33.30 2.96 -28.65
C ILE A 87 -33.98 1.90 -27.80
N ASP A 88 -33.46 0.68 -27.86
CA ASP A 88 -33.84 -0.38 -26.94
C ASP A 88 -33.09 -0.23 -25.60
N ARG A 89 -33.80 0.27 -24.59
CA ARG A 89 -33.27 0.54 -23.23
C ARG A 89 -32.80 -0.72 -22.50
N SER A 90 -33.15 -1.92 -22.99
CA SER A 90 -32.72 -3.19 -22.39
C SER A 90 -31.30 -3.61 -22.81
N THR A 91 -30.88 -3.22 -24.02
CA THR A 91 -29.61 -3.67 -24.63
C THR A 91 -28.62 -2.53 -24.85
N GLN A 92 -29.12 -1.31 -25.04
CA GLN A 92 -28.36 -0.13 -25.43
C GLN A 92 -28.45 0.98 -24.38
N TYR A 93 -27.37 1.76 -24.30
CA TYR A 93 -27.27 2.94 -23.45
C TYR A 93 -26.80 4.13 -24.27
N VAL A 94 -27.32 5.31 -23.97
CA VAL A 94 -26.79 6.58 -24.46
C VAL A 94 -25.74 7.05 -23.46
N LEU A 95 -24.47 7.02 -23.87
CA LEU A 95 -23.33 7.48 -23.08
C LEU A 95 -22.91 8.88 -23.51
N GLN A 96 -22.84 9.80 -22.56
CA GLN A 96 -22.21 11.09 -22.77
C GLN A 96 -20.67 10.96 -22.75
N ILE A 97 -20.01 11.39 -23.84
CA ILE A 97 -18.56 11.25 -24.01
C ILE A 97 -17.79 12.44 -23.41
N ASN A 98 -18.28 13.66 -23.67
CA ASN A 98 -17.65 14.89 -23.21
C ASN A 98 -18.34 15.44 -21.96
N LYS A 99 -17.58 16.20 -21.17
CA LYS A 99 -18.17 17.09 -20.18
C LYS A 99 -18.41 18.43 -20.88
N PRO A 100 -19.67 18.83 -21.16
CA PRO A 100 -19.94 20.09 -21.84
C PRO A 100 -19.46 21.24 -20.96
N GLU A 101 -18.73 22.18 -21.56
CA GLU A 101 -18.43 23.49 -20.98
C GLU A 101 -19.56 24.48 -21.31
N ASP A 102 -19.55 25.65 -20.68
CA ASP A 102 -20.60 26.66 -20.86
C ASP A 102 -20.80 27.00 -22.34
N GLY A 103 -22.02 26.76 -22.85
CA GLY A 103 -22.40 27.03 -24.23
C GLY A 103 -22.11 25.90 -25.24
N GLN A 104 -21.48 24.79 -24.84
CA GLN A 104 -21.28 23.63 -25.70
C GLN A 104 -22.35 22.56 -25.50
N MET A 105 -22.80 21.94 -26.60
CA MET A 105 -23.72 20.82 -26.54
C MET A 105 -22.99 19.52 -26.17
N PRO A 106 -23.57 18.68 -25.31
CA PRO A 106 -23.00 17.37 -25.03
C PRO A 106 -23.07 16.46 -26.26
N ILE A 107 -22.01 15.70 -26.43
CA ILE A 107 -21.82 14.69 -27.45
C ILE A 107 -22.10 13.34 -26.80
N VAL A 108 -23.07 12.64 -27.35
CA VAL A 108 -23.51 11.34 -26.86
C VAL A 108 -23.20 10.25 -27.88
N GLN A 109 -23.07 9.02 -27.41
CA GLN A 109 -22.87 7.84 -28.25
C GLN A 109 -23.75 6.70 -27.74
N THR A 110 -24.49 6.09 -28.66
CA THR A 110 -25.23 4.86 -28.38
C THR A 110 -24.26 3.69 -28.35
N ILE A 111 -24.21 2.98 -27.22
CA ILE A 111 -23.31 1.85 -26.99
C ILE A 111 -24.08 0.68 -26.39
N SER A 112 -23.63 -0.54 -26.64
CA SER A 112 -24.21 -1.73 -25.98
C SER A 112 -23.68 -1.91 -24.56
N ARG A 113 -24.42 -2.66 -23.72
CA ARG A 113 -23.94 -3.04 -22.37
C ARG A 113 -22.57 -3.71 -22.41
N MET A 114 -22.34 -4.58 -23.41
CA MET A 114 -21.07 -5.30 -23.56
C MET A 114 -19.91 -4.35 -23.87
N GLU A 115 -20.11 -3.39 -24.77
CA GLU A 115 -19.10 -2.38 -25.11
C GLU A 115 -18.75 -1.50 -23.91
N LEU A 116 -19.76 -1.11 -23.11
CA LEU A 116 -19.53 -0.35 -21.89
C LEU A 116 -18.67 -1.12 -20.90
N ILE A 117 -18.96 -2.41 -20.69
CA ILE A 117 -18.15 -3.29 -19.83
C ILE A 117 -16.73 -3.43 -20.37
N GLN A 118 -16.57 -3.63 -21.68
CA GLN A 118 -15.24 -3.70 -22.30
C GLN A 118 -14.44 -2.40 -22.10
N ARG A 119 -15.10 -1.24 -22.22
CA ARG A 119 -14.49 0.08 -21.99
C ARG A 119 -14.04 0.24 -20.54
N ILE A 120 -14.88 -0.16 -19.58
CA ILE A 120 -14.55 -0.16 -18.15
C ILE A 120 -13.33 -1.04 -17.88
N ASN A 121 -13.35 -2.29 -18.35
CA ASN A 121 -12.25 -3.24 -18.17
C ASN A 121 -10.94 -2.74 -18.80
N ARG A 122 -11.02 -2.13 -19.99
CA ARG A 122 -9.86 -1.54 -20.67
C ARG A 122 -9.27 -0.39 -19.86
N SER A 123 -10.11 0.53 -19.40
CA SER A 123 -9.70 1.64 -18.54
C SER A 123 -9.02 1.15 -17.26
N GLU A 124 -9.64 0.19 -16.57
CA GLU A 124 -9.10 -0.38 -15.33
C GLU A 124 -7.76 -1.09 -15.55
N ASN A 125 -7.62 -1.85 -16.63
CA ASN A 125 -6.36 -2.49 -17.00
C ASN A 125 -5.27 -1.47 -17.31
N LEU A 126 -5.59 -0.38 -18.02
CA LEU A 126 -4.64 0.71 -18.27
C LEU A 126 -4.19 1.37 -16.98
N LEU A 127 -5.13 1.72 -16.08
CA LEU A 127 -4.81 2.30 -14.78
C LEU A 127 -3.98 1.33 -13.92
N ARG A 128 -4.28 0.03 -13.95
CA ARG A 128 -3.52 -0.99 -13.23
C ARG A 128 -2.09 -1.11 -13.77
N ASN A 129 -1.92 -1.09 -15.09
CA ASN A 129 -0.63 -1.15 -15.75
C ASN A 129 0.19 0.11 -15.51
N GLN A 130 -0.43 1.29 -15.57
CA GLN A 130 0.20 2.56 -15.21
C GLN A 130 0.71 2.52 -13.77
N ARG A 131 -0.16 2.17 -12.80
CA ARG A 131 0.23 2.03 -11.39
C ARG A 131 1.34 1.00 -11.16
N ARG A 132 1.37 -0.09 -11.94
CA ARG A 132 2.46 -1.08 -11.89
C ARG A 132 3.77 -0.47 -12.40
N SER A 133 3.73 0.17 -13.56
CA SER A 133 4.91 0.83 -14.14
C SER A 133 5.45 1.96 -13.26
N GLU A 134 4.57 2.75 -12.61
CA GLU A 134 4.96 3.79 -11.65
C GLU A 134 5.64 3.19 -10.42
N LYS A 135 5.13 2.06 -9.90
CA LYS A 135 5.75 1.33 -8.79
C LYS A 135 7.11 0.75 -9.15
N GLU A 136 7.31 0.36 -10.41
CA GLU A 136 8.59 -0.14 -10.92
C GLU A 136 9.60 0.98 -11.12
N LYS A 137 9.16 2.16 -11.59
CA LYS A 137 9.98 3.36 -11.72
C LYS A 137 10.41 3.97 -10.38
N LYS A 138 9.64 3.73 -9.30
CA LYS A 138 9.95 4.28 -7.98
C LYS A 138 11.29 3.72 -7.47
N PRO A 139 12.25 4.59 -7.07
CA PRO A 139 13.54 4.13 -6.56
C PRO A 139 13.37 3.29 -5.29
N LYS A 140 14.24 2.30 -5.16
CA LYS A 140 14.32 1.46 -3.97
C LYS A 140 15.27 2.09 -2.97
N GLN A 141 14.74 2.47 -1.83
CA GLN A 141 15.53 3.02 -0.75
C GLN A 141 16.14 1.90 0.11
N LEU A 142 17.44 1.95 0.33
CA LEU A 142 18.18 1.08 1.23
C LEU A 142 18.83 1.92 2.32
N GLU A 143 18.37 1.73 3.55
CA GLU A 143 18.92 2.43 4.71
C GLU A 143 20.17 1.72 5.23
N LEU A 144 21.21 2.52 5.48
CA LEU A 144 22.51 2.16 6.04
C LEU A 144 22.78 3.04 7.25
N ASN A 145 23.38 2.45 8.28
CA ASN A 145 23.90 3.22 9.41
C ASN A 145 25.36 3.60 9.14
N TRP A 146 25.79 4.77 9.64
CA TRP A 146 27.21 5.15 9.61
C TRP A 146 28.08 4.17 10.41
N ALA A 147 27.58 3.63 11.51
CA ALA A 147 28.25 2.61 12.33
C ALA A 147 27.75 1.19 12.02
N ILE A 148 27.68 0.81 10.74
CA ILE A 148 27.25 -0.53 10.29
C ILE A 148 28.37 -1.57 10.48
N SER A 149 27.99 -2.83 10.75
CA SER A 149 28.95 -3.94 10.77
C SER A 149 29.28 -4.42 9.35
N THR A 150 30.43 -5.05 9.17
CA THR A 150 30.87 -5.61 7.87
C THR A 150 29.89 -6.64 7.31
N ASN A 151 29.32 -7.51 8.16
CA ASN A 151 28.36 -8.53 7.72
C ASN A 151 27.03 -7.89 7.23
N ASP A 152 26.50 -6.90 7.96
CA ASP A 152 25.27 -6.22 7.54
C ASP A 152 25.50 -5.40 6.25
N LEU A 153 26.67 -4.78 6.13
CA LEU A 153 27.08 -4.09 4.90
C LEU A 153 27.06 -5.04 3.70
N GLN A 154 27.65 -6.23 3.82
CA GLN A 154 27.65 -7.22 2.73
C GLN A 154 26.25 -7.64 2.30
N LEU A 155 25.34 -7.88 3.26
CA LEU A 155 23.95 -8.23 2.96
C LEU A 155 23.24 -7.09 2.22
N LYS A 156 23.46 -5.84 2.62
CA LYS A 156 22.89 -4.65 1.97
C LYS A 156 23.45 -4.42 0.58
N MET A 157 24.75 -4.64 0.37
CA MET A 157 25.37 -4.55 -0.95
C MET A 157 24.84 -5.63 -1.90
N LYS A 158 24.61 -6.86 -1.41
CA LYS A 158 23.95 -7.92 -2.19
C LYS A 158 22.53 -7.52 -2.60
N GLN A 159 21.73 -6.98 -1.67
CA GLN A 159 20.38 -6.47 -1.97
C GLN A 159 20.41 -5.33 -2.99
N MET A 160 21.37 -4.41 -2.88
CA MET A 160 21.59 -3.34 -3.85
C MET A 160 21.86 -3.94 -5.24
N HIS A 161 22.78 -4.90 -5.34
CA HIS A 161 23.10 -5.56 -6.60
C HIS A 161 21.88 -6.25 -7.23
N GLU A 162 21.07 -6.97 -6.44
CA GLU A 162 19.84 -7.60 -6.92
C GLU A 162 18.79 -6.59 -7.42
N PHE A 163 18.74 -5.39 -6.85
CA PHE A 163 17.86 -4.33 -7.35
C PHE A 163 18.39 -3.69 -8.63
N LEU A 164 19.70 -3.47 -8.72
CA LEU A 164 20.35 -2.92 -9.90
C LEU A 164 20.24 -3.89 -11.10
N GLN A 165 20.44 -5.20 -10.88
CA GLN A 165 20.23 -6.23 -11.90
C GLN A 165 18.80 -6.24 -12.46
N LYS A 166 17.81 -5.86 -11.65
CA LYS A 166 16.40 -5.72 -12.08
C LYS A 166 16.13 -4.40 -12.81
N GLY A 167 17.16 -3.61 -13.11
CA GLY A 167 17.06 -2.30 -13.74
C GLY A 167 16.45 -1.22 -12.84
N LYS A 168 16.44 -1.42 -11.52
CA LYS A 168 15.86 -0.45 -10.59
C LYS A 168 16.89 0.56 -10.15
N LYS A 169 16.45 1.81 -10.00
CA LYS A 169 17.20 2.87 -9.33
C LYS A 169 17.23 2.59 -7.83
N VAL A 170 18.40 2.73 -7.21
CA VAL A 170 18.58 2.50 -5.76
C VAL A 170 19.03 3.80 -5.09
N GLU A 171 18.41 4.13 -3.96
CA GLU A 171 18.78 5.26 -3.11
C GLU A 171 19.33 4.72 -1.80
N LEU A 172 20.62 4.90 -1.56
CA LEU A 172 21.26 4.52 -0.30
C LEU A 172 21.13 5.69 0.67
N LEU A 173 20.36 5.50 1.74
CA LEU A 173 20.23 6.49 2.81
C LEU A 173 21.19 6.14 3.95
N LEU A 174 22.21 6.96 4.16
CA LEU A 174 23.13 6.87 5.28
C LEU A 174 22.66 7.79 6.41
N ALA A 175 22.29 7.22 7.55
CA ALA A 175 21.79 7.99 8.68
C ALA A 175 22.23 7.38 10.03
N ASN A 176 22.36 8.23 11.05
CA ASN A 176 22.60 7.77 12.41
C ASN A 176 21.32 7.25 13.05
N LYS A 177 21.41 6.11 13.74
CA LYS A 177 20.30 5.58 14.55
C LYS A 177 20.31 6.20 15.95
N ARG A 178 19.14 6.66 16.42
CA ARG A 178 18.95 7.44 17.67
C ARG A 178 19.56 6.83 18.94
N HIS A 179 19.73 5.50 19.01
CA HIS A 179 20.20 4.77 20.18
C HIS A 179 21.42 3.87 19.92
N GLN A 180 22.12 4.05 18.80
CA GLN A 180 23.33 3.28 18.49
C GLN A 180 24.58 4.15 18.55
N ARG A 181 25.75 3.49 18.57
CA ARG A 181 27.06 4.16 18.49
C ARG A 181 27.07 5.12 17.30
N LYS A 182 27.54 6.34 17.54
CA LYS A 182 27.86 7.29 16.47
C LYS A 182 29.19 6.89 15.86
N ALA A 183 29.28 6.87 14.55
CA ALA A 183 30.54 6.62 13.85
C ALA A 183 31.49 7.81 14.05
N SER A 184 32.80 7.54 14.03
CA SER A 184 33.79 8.60 13.86
C SER A 184 33.79 9.11 12.42
N GLU A 185 34.39 10.27 12.19
CA GLU A 185 34.51 10.84 10.84
C GLU A 185 35.35 9.93 9.93
N GLU A 186 36.43 9.35 10.46
CA GLU A 186 37.27 8.39 9.75
C GLU A 186 36.50 7.11 9.37
N GLU A 187 35.72 6.55 10.29
CA GLU A 187 34.86 5.38 10.04
C GLU A 187 33.83 5.68 8.94
N ALA A 188 33.21 6.85 8.98
CA ALA A 188 32.22 7.27 7.99
C ALA A 188 32.83 7.46 6.59
N GLN A 189 34.03 8.05 6.51
CA GLN A 189 34.76 8.20 5.25
C GLN A 189 35.21 6.85 4.69
N ALA A 190 35.70 5.94 5.54
CA ALA A 190 36.06 4.59 5.12
C ALA A 190 34.85 3.83 4.58
N LEU A 191 33.69 3.94 5.24
CA LEU A 191 32.44 3.34 4.77
C LEU A 191 32.05 3.87 3.37
N LEU A 192 32.10 5.19 3.15
CA LEU A 192 31.79 5.78 1.85
C LEU A 192 32.71 5.26 0.73
N LYS A 193 34.01 5.10 1.01
CA LYS A 193 34.96 4.52 0.06
C LYS A 193 34.57 3.08 -0.29
N THR A 194 34.35 2.24 0.72
CA THR A 194 33.94 0.84 0.51
C THR A 194 32.62 0.73 -0.25
N VAL A 195 31.64 1.59 0.03
CA VAL A 195 30.35 1.59 -0.69
C VAL A 195 30.55 1.99 -2.15
N ARG A 196 31.38 2.99 -2.44
CA ARG A 196 31.71 3.39 -3.82
C ARG A 196 32.41 2.29 -4.60
N GLU A 197 33.41 1.64 -3.99
CA GLU A 197 34.08 0.49 -4.58
C GLU A 197 33.08 -0.63 -4.91
N LYS A 198 32.14 -0.93 -4.00
CA LYS A 198 31.10 -1.94 -4.24
C LYS A 198 30.09 -1.54 -5.31
N ILE A 199 29.81 -0.25 -5.48
CA ILE A 199 28.97 0.27 -6.57
C ILE A 199 29.67 0.08 -7.91
N ASP A 200 30.97 0.39 -7.98
CA ASP A 200 31.79 0.23 -9.18
C ASP A 200 31.97 -1.25 -9.56
N GLU A 201 32.25 -2.13 -8.57
CA GLU A 201 32.29 -3.59 -8.76
C GLU A 201 30.97 -4.14 -9.31
N ALA A 202 29.84 -3.57 -8.89
CA ALA A 202 28.51 -3.94 -9.37
C ALA A 202 28.19 -3.41 -10.78
N GLY A 203 29.11 -2.69 -11.43
CA GLY A 203 28.89 -2.07 -12.74
C GLY A 203 27.88 -0.93 -12.71
N ALA A 204 27.70 -0.29 -11.56
CA ALA A 204 26.77 0.82 -11.38
C ALA A 204 27.51 2.15 -11.25
N SER A 205 26.79 3.25 -11.28
CA SER A 205 27.37 4.60 -11.17
C SER A 205 26.42 5.53 -10.43
N GLU A 206 27.01 6.45 -9.66
CA GLU A 206 26.27 7.52 -9.00
C GLU A 206 25.59 8.40 -10.08
N THR A 207 24.28 8.57 -9.98
CA THR A 207 23.51 9.40 -10.95
C THR A 207 23.52 10.87 -10.58
N ALA A 208 23.65 11.16 -9.28
CA ALA A 208 23.66 12.49 -8.71
C ALA A 208 24.78 12.57 -7.68
N PRO A 209 25.36 13.77 -7.45
CA PRO A 209 26.29 13.95 -6.34
C PRO A 209 25.60 13.61 -5.02
N MET A 210 26.39 13.15 -4.05
CA MET A 210 25.91 12.84 -2.70
C MET A 210 25.16 14.03 -2.11
N GLU A 211 23.88 13.83 -1.78
CA GLU A 211 23.06 14.85 -1.12
C GLU A 211 23.20 14.72 0.39
N GLY A 212 23.42 15.84 1.08
CA GLY A 212 23.51 15.88 2.54
C GLY A 212 24.94 15.97 3.07
N ALA A 213 25.13 15.56 4.33
CA ALA A 213 26.40 15.74 5.05
C ALA A 213 26.83 14.45 5.76
N VAL A 214 28.14 14.19 5.72
CA VAL A 214 28.79 13.09 6.45
C VAL A 214 28.48 13.24 7.95
N LEU A 215 28.27 12.12 8.65
CA LEU A 215 27.82 12.04 10.06
C LEU A 215 26.41 12.58 10.36
N LYS A 216 25.70 13.16 9.38
CA LYS A 216 24.28 13.52 9.50
C LYS A 216 23.45 12.53 8.69
N GLN A 217 22.81 13.03 7.65
CA GLN A 217 22.05 12.27 6.68
C GLN A 217 22.72 12.49 5.32
N ALA A 218 23.08 11.40 4.64
CA ALA A 218 23.58 11.44 3.27
C ALA A 218 22.77 10.49 2.38
N ILE A 219 22.50 10.90 1.16
CA ILE A 219 21.77 10.11 0.16
C ILE A 219 22.67 9.93 -1.05
N LEU A 220 22.89 8.67 -1.44
CA LEU A 220 23.58 8.31 -2.67
C LEU A 220 22.58 7.67 -3.62
N THR A 221 22.51 8.20 -4.83
CA THR A 221 21.60 7.69 -5.85
C THR A 221 22.39 6.89 -6.90
N VAL A 222 22.07 5.61 -7.04
CA VAL A 222 22.83 4.66 -7.85
C VAL A 222 21.95 4.04 -8.95
N LYS A 223 22.52 3.91 -10.16
CA LYS A 223 21.91 3.20 -11.29
C LYS A 223 22.95 2.35 -12.02
N MET A 224 22.52 1.31 -12.73
CA MET A 224 23.42 0.47 -13.52
C MET A 224 24.01 1.27 -14.70
N ARG A 225 25.30 1.07 -15.01
CA ARG A 225 25.99 1.78 -16.11
C ARG A 225 25.50 1.19 -17.44
N GLY A 226 24.97 2.02 -18.34
CA GLY A 226 24.50 1.60 -19.67
C GLY A 226 23.01 1.29 -19.81
N THR A 227 22.20 1.61 -18.78
CA THR A 227 20.72 1.68 -18.84
C THR A 227 20.25 3.10 -18.57
#